data_AF-A0A7S3HTL0-F1
#
_entry.id   AF-A0A7S3HTL0-F1
#
_cell.length_a   1.000
_cell.length_b   1.000
_cell.length_c   1.000
_cell.angle_alpha   90.00
_cell.angle_beta   90.00
_cell.angle_gamma   90.00
#
_symmetry.space_group_name_H-M   'P 1'
#
loop_
_entity.id
_entity.type
_entity.pdbx_description
1 polymer ?
#
loop_
_entity_poly.entity_id
_entity_poly.type
_entity_poly.pdbx_seq_one_letter_code
_entity_poly.pdbx_strand_id
1 'polypeptide(L)'
;GHNALDLAENPEMRKRLLAHIIAPPELQEHALSPAQSFLAAARHGDTERVRDFFRSAKATDVNYQDTNGNTALLNAVYCAQTDIVKMLLAFPGIDVNTPHKNGYSPLLVAAFDQPAVVKMLLAVPSININFQAVEI
;
A
#
# COMPACT_ATOMS: atom_id res chain seq x y z
N GLY A 1 -19.71 3.59 16.30
CA GLY A 1 -20.18 4.06 14.99
C GLY A 1 -19.85 5.53 14.88
N HIS A 2 -18.84 5.86 14.09
CA HIS A 2 -18.45 7.26 13.85
C HIS A 2 -18.90 7.60 12.43
N ASN A 3 -19.81 8.55 12.35
CA ASN A 3 -20.50 9.03 11.17
C ASN A 3 -19.72 10.20 10.53
N ALA A 4 -19.85 10.35 9.21
CA ALA A 4 -19.04 11.22 8.36
C ALA A 4 -19.05 12.74 8.72
N LEU A 5 -19.95 13.16 9.60
CA LEU A 5 -20.03 14.54 10.11
C LEU A 5 -19.01 14.83 11.23
N ASP A 6 -18.63 13.84 12.04
CA ASP A 6 -17.63 14.00 13.11
C ASP A 6 -16.21 14.24 12.57
N LEU A 7 -15.96 13.87 11.30
CA LEU A 7 -14.67 13.98 10.62
C LEU A 7 -14.33 15.41 10.16
N ALA A 8 -15.35 16.28 10.03
CA ALA A 8 -15.16 17.65 9.54
C ALA A 8 -14.82 18.65 10.66
N GLU A 9 -15.29 18.41 11.89
CA GLU A 9 -15.23 19.38 12.99
C GLU A 9 -14.03 19.19 13.94
N ASN A 10 -13.36 18.04 13.91
CA ASN A 10 -12.25 17.75 14.81
C ASN A 10 -10.89 17.74 14.08
N PRO A 11 -10.14 18.86 14.10
CA PRO A 11 -8.84 18.95 13.42
C PRO A 11 -7.81 17.97 13.99
N GLU A 12 -7.93 17.52 15.24
CA GLU A 12 -7.04 16.51 15.82
C GLU A 12 -7.38 15.09 15.36
N MET A 13 -8.66 14.78 15.14
CA MET A 13 -9.05 13.50 14.53
C MET A 13 -8.63 13.44 13.05
N ARG A 14 -8.78 14.55 12.32
CA ARG A 14 -8.24 14.73 10.96
C ARG A 14 -6.72 14.61 10.93
N LYS A 15 -6.01 15.23 11.89
CA LYS A 15 -4.55 15.14 12.02
C LYS A 15 -4.08 13.74 12.39
N ARG A 16 -4.84 12.98 13.20
CA ARG A 16 -4.57 11.57 13.51
C ARG A 16 -4.81 10.65 12.33
N LEU A 17 -5.85 10.92 11.53
CA LEU A 17 -6.12 10.21 10.28
C LEU A 17 -5.04 10.53 9.24
N LEU A 18 -4.65 11.80 9.10
CA LEU A 18 -3.53 12.23 8.25
C LEU A 18 -2.17 11.72 8.77
N ALA A 19 -1.99 11.52 10.08
CA ALA A 19 -0.77 10.91 10.64
C ALA A 19 -0.72 9.39 10.43
N HIS A 20 -1.85 8.71 10.28
CA HIS A 20 -1.90 7.30 9.85
C HIS A 20 -1.72 7.15 8.34
N ILE A 21 -2.15 8.15 7.57
CA ILE A 21 -2.15 8.16 6.10
C ILE A 21 -0.81 8.73 5.56
N ILE A 22 -0.15 9.61 6.31
CA ILE A 22 1.16 10.19 6.05
C ILE A 22 1.89 10.26 7.40
N ALA A 23 2.51 9.17 7.83
CA ALA A 23 3.47 9.26 8.93
C ALA A 23 4.71 10.01 8.43
N PRO A 24 5.09 11.18 8.98
CA PRO A 24 6.38 11.79 8.70
C PRO A 24 7.50 10.93 9.31
N PRO A 25 8.66 10.83 8.65
CA PRO A 25 9.72 9.91 9.03
C PRO A 25 10.61 10.53 10.11
N GLU A 26 10.14 10.66 11.34
CA GLU A 26 11.01 11.07 12.45
C GLU A 26 10.78 10.19 13.67
N LEU A 27 11.87 9.53 14.08
CA LEU A 27 12.09 8.70 15.26
C LEU A 27 11.90 7.17 15.11
N GLN A 28 12.82 6.55 14.36
CA GLN A 28 13.63 5.45 14.91
C GLN A 28 14.84 5.19 13.98
N GLU A 29 16.03 5.62 14.41
CA GLU A 29 17.33 5.15 13.89
C GLU A 29 17.54 3.68 14.30
N HIS A 30 16.70 2.78 13.79
CA HIS A 30 16.98 1.35 13.75
C HIS A 30 17.04 0.98 12.29
N ALA A 31 18.12 0.30 11.87
CA ALA A 31 18.29 -0.15 10.50
C ALA A 31 17.02 -0.86 10.02
N LEU A 32 16.36 -0.30 9.00
CA LEU A 32 15.15 -0.88 8.42
C LEU A 32 15.42 -2.34 8.10
N SER A 33 14.53 -3.23 8.53
CA SER A 33 14.61 -4.63 8.11
C SER A 33 14.53 -4.71 6.58
N PRO A 34 15.06 -5.76 5.93
CA PRO A 34 14.95 -5.91 4.48
C PRO A 34 13.50 -5.74 3.97
N ALA A 35 12.52 -6.25 4.71
CA ALA A 35 11.10 -6.10 4.40
C ALA A 35 10.60 -4.65 4.54
N GLN A 36 10.97 -3.93 5.62
CA GLN A 36 10.63 -2.51 5.77
C GLN A 36 11.30 -1.65 4.69
N SER A 37 12.54 -1.98 4.35
CA SER A 37 13.26 -1.32 3.26
C SER A 37 12.59 -1.57 1.90
N PHE A 38 12.01 -2.74 1.68
CA PHE A 38 11.26 -3.05 0.46
C PHE A 38 9.96 -2.23 0.38
N LEU A 39 9.22 -2.13 1.49
CA LEU A 39 8.03 -1.26 1.56
C LEU A 39 8.37 0.21 1.30
N ALA A 40 9.48 0.70 1.87
CA ALA A 40 9.95 2.07 1.64
C ALA A 40 10.34 2.30 0.17
N ALA A 41 11.00 1.33 -0.47
CA ALA A 41 11.34 1.39 -1.90
C ALA A 41 10.06 1.52 -2.76
N ALA A 42 9.04 0.72 -2.45
CA ALA A 42 7.78 0.77 -3.17
C ALA A 42 7.03 2.10 -2.97
N ARG A 43 7.09 2.66 -1.76
CA ARG A 43 6.50 3.97 -1.42
C ARG A 43 7.16 5.13 -2.18
N HIS A 44 8.50 5.12 -2.25
CA HIS A 44 9.27 6.20 -2.86
C HIS A 44 9.47 6.07 -4.37
N GLY A 45 8.99 4.98 -4.99
CA GLY A 45 9.17 4.76 -6.42
C GLY A 45 10.58 4.31 -6.80
N ASP A 46 11.34 3.74 -5.86
CA ASP A 46 12.71 3.27 -6.10
C ASP A 46 12.69 1.95 -6.89
N THR A 47 12.61 2.09 -8.22
CA THR A 47 12.45 0.95 -9.12
C THR A 47 13.65 0.02 -9.11
N GLU A 48 14.86 0.56 -8.97
CA GLU A 48 16.09 -0.22 -8.96
C GLU A 48 16.17 -1.07 -7.70
N ARG A 49 15.85 -0.49 -6.54
CA ARG A 49 15.83 -1.24 -5.29
C ARG A 49 14.77 -2.34 -5.29
N VAL A 50 13.58 -2.08 -5.82
CA VAL A 50 12.53 -3.11 -5.99
C VAL A 50 13.01 -4.24 -6.92
N ARG A 51 13.69 -3.92 -8.04
CA ARG A 51 14.29 -4.92 -8.92
C ARG A 51 15.37 -5.74 -8.23
N ASP A 52 16.21 -5.09 -7.43
CA ASP A 52 17.26 -5.78 -6.67
C ASP A 52 16.65 -6.74 -5.64
N PHE A 53 15.55 -6.37 -4.99
CA PHE A 53 14.81 -7.29 -4.12
C PHE A 53 14.31 -8.52 -4.87
N PHE A 54 13.77 -8.36 -6.09
CA PHE A 54 13.30 -9.48 -6.93
C PHE A 54 14.44 -10.38 -7.42
N ARG A 55 15.63 -9.82 -7.64
CA ARG A 55 16.81 -10.59 -8.06
C ARG A 55 17.53 -11.26 -6.89
N SER A 56 17.41 -10.70 -5.69
CA SER A 56 18.15 -11.22 -4.53
C SER A 56 17.54 -12.54 -4.06
N ALA A 57 18.39 -13.52 -3.74
CA ALA A 57 17.99 -14.74 -3.07
C ALA A 57 17.58 -14.52 -1.59
N LYS A 58 17.64 -13.28 -1.08
CA LYS A 58 17.11 -12.95 0.25
C LYS A 58 15.59 -12.95 0.12
N ALA A 59 14.97 -13.98 0.70
CA ALA A 59 13.54 -14.21 0.74
C ALA A 59 12.79 -13.09 1.46
N THR A 60 12.67 -11.93 0.82
CA THR A 60 11.73 -10.89 1.24
C THR A 60 10.40 -11.26 0.62
N ASP A 61 9.43 -11.61 1.45
CA ASP A 61 8.08 -11.87 1.00
C ASP A 61 7.51 -10.62 0.32
N VAL A 62 7.14 -10.74 -0.96
CA VAL A 62 6.57 -9.65 -1.76
C VAL A 62 5.23 -9.16 -1.18
N ASN A 63 4.54 -10.04 -0.44
CA ASN A 63 3.27 -9.77 0.21
C ASN A 63 3.42 -9.38 1.69
N TYR A 64 4.66 -9.15 2.15
CA TYR A 64 4.93 -8.73 3.51
C TYR A 64 4.06 -7.52 3.91
N GLN A 65 3.47 -7.62 5.10
CA GLN A 65 2.72 -6.55 5.73
C GLN A 65 3.51 -5.98 6.91
N ASP A 66 3.62 -4.65 6.97
CA ASP A 66 4.10 -4.00 8.18
C ASP A 66 3.09 -4.12 9.35
N THR A 67 3.45 -3.55 10.49
CA THR A 67 2.60 -3.49 11.67
C THR A 67 1.29 -2.74 11.45
N ASN A 68 1.12 -2.02 10.35
CA ASN A 68 -0.11 -1.32 9.97
C ASN A 68 -0.91 -2.07 8.88
N GLY A 69 -0.41 -3.23 8.43
CA GLY A 69 -1.01 -4.02 7.36
C GLY A 69 -0.63 -3.53 5.96
N ASN A 70 0.31 -2.59 5.82
CA ASN A 70 0.68 -2.06 4.51
C ASN A 70 1.56 -3.06 3.76
N THR A 71 1.17 -3.38 2.52
CA THR A 71 1.97 -4.14 1.57
C THR A 71 2.77 -3.20 0.65
N ALA A 72 3.73 -3.76 -0.09
CA ALA A 72 4.46 -3.00 -1.11
C ALA A 72 3.51 -2.47 -2.18
N LEU A 73 2.53 -3.29 -2.59
CA LEU A 73 1.52 -2.91 -3.56
C LEU A 73 0.65 -1.77 -3.05
N LEU A 74 0.18 -1.83 -1.81
CA LEU A 74 -0.66 -0.77 -1.25
C LEU A 74 0.11 0.56 -1.15
N ASN A 75 1.38 0.53 -0.71
CA ASN A 75 2.22 1.73 -0.68
C ASN A 75 2.45 2.31 -2.08
N ALA A 76 2.73 1.47 -3.07
CA ALA A 76 2.93 1.89 -4.45
C ALA A 76 1.66 2.51 -5.04
N VAL A 77 0.50 1.90 -4.80
CA VAL A 77 -0.79 2.46 -5.21
C VAL A 77 -1.07 3.76 -4.48
N TYR A 78 -0.93 3.81 -3.15
CA TYR A 78 -1.20 5.02 -2.36
C TYR A 78 -0.35 6.22 -2.81
N CYS A 79 0.93 5.99 -3.13
CA CYS A 79 1.85 7.03 -3.61
C CYS A 79 1.85 7.22 -5.13
N ALA A 80 0.88 6.65 -5.86
CA ALA A 80 0.75 6.73 -7.32
C ALA A 80 2.00 6.27 -8.12
N GLN A 81 2.78 5.34 -7.55
CA GLN A 81 4.01 4.80 -8.13
C GLN A 81 3.70 3.75 -9.20
N THR A 82 3.16 4.21 -10.32
CA THR A 82 2.63 3.35 -11.40
C THR A 82 3.64 2.31 -11.90
N ASP A 83 4.93 2.67 -12.00
CA ASP A 83 5.95 1.73 -12.47
C ASP A 83 6.27 0.62 -11.46
N ILE A 84 6.26 0.95 -10.17
CA ILE A 84 6.34 -0.05 -9.11
C ILE A 84 5.12 -0.96 -9.13
N VAL A 85 3.91 -0.40 -9.31
CA VAL A 85 2.69 -1.21 -9.45
C VAL A 85 2.84 -2.19 -10.62
N LYS A 86 3.30 -1.75 -11.80
CA LYS A 86 3.51 -2.67 -12.94
C LYS A 86 4.45 -3.82 -12.57
N MET A 87 5.56 -3.50 -11.92
CA MET A 87 6.57 -4.48 -11.54
C MET A 87 6.05 -5.48 -10.50
N LEU A 88 5.30 -5.02 -9.50
CA LEU A 88 4.71 -5.89 -8.47
C LEU A 88 3.62 -6.80 -9.06
N LEU A 89 2.75 -6.27 -9.93
CA LEU A 89 1.69 -7.08 -10.57
C LEU A 89 2.26 -8.15 -11.52
N ALA A 90 3.46 -7.93 -12.08
CA ALA A 90 4.16 -8.91 -12.89
C ALA A 90 4.94 -9.94 -12.05
N PHE A 91 5.06 -9.75 -10.74
CA PHE A 91 5.84 -10.64 -9.88
C PHE A 91 5.05 -11.92 -9.54
N PRO A 92 5.62 -13.12 -9.73
CA PRO A 92 4.94 -14.38 -9.42
C PRO A 92 4.54 -14.47 -7.94
N GLY A 93 3.27 -14.79 -7.67
CA GLY A 93 2.76 -14.98 -6.32
C GLY A 93 2.37 -13.69 -5.58
N ILE A 94 2.30 -12.55 -6.28
CA ILE A 94 1.75 -11.31 -5.71
C ILE A 94 0.27 -11.49 -5.32
N ASP A 95 -0.08 -11.09 -4.10
CA ASP A 95 -1.46 -10.93 -3.65
C ASP A 95 -1.90 -9.48 -3.86
N VAL A 96 -2.85 -9.31 -4.78
CA VAL A 96 -3.38 -8.01 -5.19
C VAL A 96 -4.56 -7.55 -4.35
N ASN A 97 -5.09 -8.42 -3.50
CA ASN A 97 -6.32 -8.20 -2.75
C ASN A 97 -6.07 -7.84 -1.28
N THR A 98 -4.85 -8.04 -0.77
CA THR A 98 -4.54 -7.85 0.65
C THR A 98 -4.87 -6.43 1.10
N PRO A 99 -5.87 -6.23 1.98
CA PRO A 99 -6.16 -4.92 2.53
C PRO A 99 -5.19 -4.61 3.68
N HIS A 100 -4.98 -3.32 3.97
CA HIS A 100 -4.38 -2.97 5.27
C HIS A 100 -5.40 -3.06 6.40
N LYS A 101 -4.95 -2.81 7.63
CA LYS A 101 -5.74 -3.00 8.86
C LYS A 101 -7.08 -2.27 8.90
N ASN A 102 -7.25 -1.17 8.14
CA ASN A 102 -8.53 -0.44 8.10
C ASN A 102 -9.45 -0.93 6.96
N GLY A 103 -9.13 -2.06 6.32
CA GLY A 103 -9.97 -2.68 5.29
C GLY A 103 -9.80 -2.10 3.88
N TYR A 104 -8.92 -1.11 3.66
CA TYR A 104 -8.70 -0.57 2.32
C TYR A 104 -7.82 -1.51 1.50
N SER A 105 -8.39 -2.05 0.42
CA SER A 105 -7.69 -2.84 -0.58
C SER A 105 -6.94 -1.94 -1.59
N PRO A 106 -5.94 -2.46 -2.31
CA PRO A 106 -5.28 -1.72 -3.37
C PRO A 106 -6.26 -1.16 -4.41
N LEU A 107 -7.31 -1.92 -4.75
CA LEU A 107 -8.35 -1.47 -5.69
C LEU A 107 -9.15 -0.29 -5.14
N LEU A 108 -9.53 -0.32 -3.86
CA LEU A 108 -10.27 0.77 -3.22
C LEU A 108 -9.43 2.05 -3.16
N VAL A 109 -8.14 1.94 -2.84
CA VAL A 109 -7.22 3.09 -2.85
C VAL A 109 -7.04 3.67 -4.26
N ALA A 110 -6.88 2.82 -5.27
CA ALA A 110 -6.75 3.27 -6.66
C ALA A 110 -8.02 3.94 -7.20
N ALA A 111 -9.20 3.53 -6.71
CA ALA A 111 -10.49 4.05 -7.16
C ALA A 111 -10.72 5.53 -6.82
N PHE A 112 -9.99 6.08 -5.84
CA PHE A 112 -10.16 7.48 -5.44
C PHE A 112 -9.68 8.47 -6.52
N ASP A 113 -8.52 8.25 -7.14
CA ASP A 113 -7.95 9.21 -8.10
C ASP A 113 -6.94 8.59 -9.10
N GLN A 114 -6.96 7.28 -9.33
CA GLN A 114 -5.95 6.60 -10.15
C GLN A 114 -6.56 5.67 -11.21
N PRO A 115 -7.26 6.22 -12.22
CA PRO A 115 -7.95 5.42 -13.24
C PRO A 115 -6.99 4.51 -14.03
N ALA A 116 -5.74 4.91 -14.21
CA ALA A 116 -4.72 4.08 -14.84
C ALA A 116 -4.38 2.83 -13.99
N VAL A 117 -4.19 3.01 -12.68
CA VAL A 117 -3.90 1.93 -11.74
C VAL A 117 -5.11 1.00 -11.56
N VAL A 118 -6.33 1.55 -11.56
CA VAL A 118 -7.56 0.73 -11.57
C VAL A 118 -7.57 -0.21 -12.78
N LYS A 119 -7.33 0.30 -13.99
CA LYS A 119 -7.27 -0.56 -15.19
C LYS A 119 -6.21 -1.65 -15.08
N MET A 120 -5.07 -1.33 -14.48
CA MET A 120 -3.99 -2.29 -14.26
C MET A 120 -4.38 -3.39 -13.26
N LEU A 121 -4.99 -3.03 -12.13
CA LEU A 121 -5.45 -4.00 -11.13
C LEU A 121 -6.57 -4.89 -11.69
N LEU A 122 -7.51 -4.31 -12.46
CA LEU A 122 -8.59 -5.06 -13.12
C LEU A 122 -8.10 -6.02 -14.21
N ALA A 123 -6.91 -5.80 -14.76
CA ALA A 123 -6.32 -6.71 -15.73
C ALA A 123 -5.73 -7.98 -15.08
N VAL A 124 -5.62 -8.03 -13.75
CA VAL A 124 -5.10 -9.19 -13.02
C VAL A 124 -6.24 -10.20 -12.80
N PRO A 125 -6.15 -11.44 -13.29
CA PRO A 125 -7.25 -12.41 -13.19
C PRO A 125 -7.67 -12.77 -11.76
N SER A 126 -6.77 -12.64 -10.79
CA SER A 126 -7.02 -12.92 -9.37
C SER A 126 -7.61 -11.75 -8.59
N ILE A 127 -7.87 -10.60 -9.23
CA ILE A 127 -8.44 -9.42 -8.56
C ILE A 127 -9.87 -9.68 -8.10
N ASN A 128 -10.16 -9.36 -6.85
CA ASN A 128 -11.50 -9.39 -6.30
C ASN A 128 -12.13 -8.00 -6.41
N ILE A 129 -13.03 -7.85 -7.39
CA ILE A 129 -13.77 -6.60 -7.63
C ILE A 129 -14.88 -6.33 -6.60
N ASN A 130 -15.31 -7.34 -5.85
CA ASN A 130 -16.41 -7.23 -4.89
C ASN A 130 -15.93 -6.87 -3.48
N PHE A 131 -14.70 -6.36 -3.35
CA PHE A 131 -14.15 -6.03 -2.04
C PHE A 131 -14.85 -4.80 -1.47
N GLN A 132 -15.76 -5.04 -0.53
CA GLN A 132 -16.41 -4.00 0.25
C GLN A 132 -15.45 -3.61 1.38
N ALA A 133 -15.26 -2.31 1.60
CA ALA A 133 -14.66 -1.85 2.85
C ALA A 133 -15.53 -2.43 3.97
N VAL A 134 -14.94 -3.23 4.87
CA VAL A 134 -15.66 -3.73 6.02
C VAL A 134 -16.03 -2.51 6.86
N GLU A 135 -17.30 -2.12 6.80
CA GLU A 135 -17.86 -1.15 7.73
C GLU A 135 -17.72 -1.73 9.14
N ILE A 136 -17.00 -1.00 10.00
CA ILE A 136 -16.94 -1.25 11.45
C ILE A 136 -18.07 -0.56 12.18
#